data_AF-A0A7K4NFU6-F1
#
_entry.id   AF-A0A7K4NFU6-F1
#
_cell.length_a   1.000
_cell.length_b   1.000
_cell.length_c   1.000
_cell.angle_alpha   90.00
_cell.angle_beta   90.00
_cell.angle_gamma   90.00
#
_symmetry.space_group_name_H-M   'P 1'
#
loop_
_entity.id
_entity.type
_entity.pdbx_description
1 polymer ?
#
loop_
_entity_poly.entity_id
_entity_poly.type
_entity_poly.pdbx_seq_one_letter_code
_entity_poly.pdbx_strand_id
1 'polypeptide(L)'
;MDDVTFHSFNVTGIDDGVYDLKIMAVDLAENEQTKIISFNVDHTFVQEPLVISKEREPASENNLLIIISAIIVAAIVITVIVKRIRKTSTENKILKEDL
;
A
#
# COMPACT_ATOMS: atom_id res chain seq x y z
N MET A 1 8.62 -0.50 -32.11
CA MET A 1 8.67 0.71 -31.24
C MET A 1 10.15 0.95 -31.01
N ASP A 2 10.85 1.40 -32.05
CA ASP A 2 12.29 1.12 -32.18
C ASP A 2 13.13 2.37 -32.50
N ASP A 3 12.54 3.56 -32.39
CA ASP A 3 13.22 4.82 -32.69
C ASP A 3 13.43 5.65 -31.40
N VAL A 4 14.20 5.08 -30.47
CA VAL A 4 14.63 5.79 -29.26
C VAL A 4 16.15 5.77 -29.20
N THR A 5 16.75 6.95 -29.27
CA THR A 5 18.20 7.13 -29.11
C THR A 5 18.51 7.66 -27.72
N PHE A 6 19.53 7.09 -27.07
CA PHE A 6 20.00 7.52 -25.76
C PHE A 6 21.34 8.27 -25.88
N HIS A 7 21.46 9.39 -25.18
CA HIS A 7 22.70 10.15 -25.05
C HIS A 7 23.01 10.35 -23.57
N SER A 8 24.29 10.25 -23.21
CA SER A 8 24.78 10.54 -21.85
C SER A 8 25.83 11.65 -21.91
N PHE A 9 25.82 12.50 -20.89
CA PHE A 9 26.76 13.62 -20.75
C PHE A 9 27.41 13.57 -19.37
N ASN A 10 28.72 13.76 -19.33
CA ASN A 10 29.46 13.85 -18.08
C ASN A 10 29.47 15.31 -17.59
N VAL A 11 28.95 15.54 -16.38
CA VAL A 11 28.84 16.87 -15.75
C VAL A 11 29.83 17.10 -14.62
N THR A 12 30.84 16.23 -14.43
CA THR A 12 31.85 16.37 -13.36
C THR A 12 32.71 17.63 -13.47
N GLY A 13 32.93 18.13 -14.69
CA GLY A 13 33.79 19.30 -14.94
C GLY A 13 33.03 20.60 -15.22
N ILE A 14 31.73 20.62 -14.93
CA ILE A 14 30.84 21.77 -15.14
C ILE A 14 30.44 22.27 -13.74
N ASP A 15 30.22 23.57 -13.56
CA ASP A 15 29.80 24.13 -12.26
C ASP A 15 28.30 23.89 -11.99
N ASP A 16 27.91 23.96 -10.72
CA ASP A 16 26.51 23.95 -10.30
C ASP A 16 25.70 25.05 -10.99
N GLY A 17 24.49 24.74 -11.45
CA GLY A 17 23.63 25.72 -12.11
C GLY A 17 22.54 25.14 -13.02
N VAL A 18 21.77 26.03 -13.64
CA VAL A 18 20.75 25.67 -14.63
C VAL A 18 21.37 25.72 -16.03
N TYR A 19 21.18 24.63 -16.79
CA TYR A 19 21.69 24.46 -18.14
C TYR A 19 20.57 24.11 -19.10
N ASP A 20 20.72 24.53 -20.35
CA ASP A 20 19.78 24.24 -21.43
C ASP A 20 20.35 23.21 -22.40
N LEU A 21 19.66 22.09 -22.55
CA LEU A 21 19.91 21.11 -23.61
C LEU A 21 19.11 21.48 -24.86
N LYS A 22 19.81 21.93 -25.92
CA LYS A 22 19.22 22.18 -27.23
C LYS A 22 19.29 20.91 -28.09
N ILE A 23 18.13 20.40 -28.48
CA ILE A 23 17.96 19.26 -29.39
C ILE A 23 17.45 19.79 -30.73
N MET A 24 18.13 19.47 -31.82
CA MET A 24 17.75 19.86 -33.17
C MET A 24 17.60 18.62 -34.04
N ALA A 25 16.46 18.50 -34.71
CA ALA A 25 16.18 17.43 -35.66
C ALA A 25 15.97 18.05 -37.05
N VAL A 26 16.54 17.41 -38.06
CA VAL A 26 16.41 17.79 -39.47
C VAL A 26 15.94 16.58 -40.25
N ASP A 27 14.87 16.72 -41.03
CA ASP A 27 14.39 15.64 -41.90
C ASP A 27 15.07 15.65 -43.28
N LEU A 28 14.74 14.66 -44.13
CA LEU A 28 15.31 14.54 -45.47
C LEU A 28 14.89 15.66 -46.43
N ALA A 29 13.84 16.41 -46.10
CA ALA A 29 13.36 17.57 -46.84
C ALA A 29 13.89 18.89 -46.26
N GLU A 30 14.88 18.82 -45.37
CA GLU A 30 15.50 19.97 -44.69
C GLU A 30 14.55 20.74 -43.75
N ASN A 31 13.46 20.13 -43.30
CA ASN A 31 12.64 20.74 -42.25
C ASN A 31 13.35 20.61 -40.90
N GLU A 32 13.49 21.73 -40.19
CA GLU A 32 14.14 21.78 -38.88
C GLU A 32 13.13 21.89 -37.73
N GLN A 33 13.35 21.14 -36.66
CA GLN A 33 12.65 21.28 -35.39
C GLN A 33 13.64 21.36 -34.25
N THR A 34 13.48 22.36 -33.38
CA THR A 34 14.32 22.58 -32.20
C THR A 34 13.50 22.44 -30.92
N LYS A 35 14.05 21.74 -29.94
CA LYS A 35 13.51 21.66 -28.58
C LYS A 35 14.59 22.02 -27.56
N ILE A 36 14.19 22.77 -26.53
CA ILE A 36 15.06 23.14 -25.43
C ILE A 36 14.53 22.47 -24.16
N ILE A 37 15.43 21.86 -23.39
CA ILE A 37 15.13 21.21 -22.12
C ILE A 37 16.08 21.79 -21.07
N SER A 38 15.54 22.48 -20.08
CA SER A 38 16.35 23.00 -18.96
C SER A 38 16.50 21.94 -17.88
N PHE A 39 17.72 21.78 -17.37
CA PHE A 39 18.05 20.87 -16.26
C PHE A 39 19.03 21.55 -15.30
N ASN A 40 19.09 21.06 -14.06
CA ASN A 40 20.00 21.58 -13.04
C ASN A 40 21.17 20.60 -12.84
N VAL A 41 22.39 21.13 -12.83
CA VAL A 41 23.60 20.44 -12.36
C VAL A 41 23.80 20.83 -10.91
N ASP A 42 23.84 19.82 -10.05
CA ASP A 42 24.02 19.97 -8.60
C ASP A 42 25.00 18.90 -8.10
N HIS A 43 26.18 19.32 -7.64
CA HIS A 43 27.21 18.46 -7.03
C HIS A 43 27.05 18.37 -5.51
N THR A 44 26.05 19.04 -4.92
CA THR A 44 25.75 18.95 -3.49
C THR A 44 24.94 17.69 -3.21
N PHE A 45 25.63 16.54 -3.20
CA PHE A 45 25.00 15.27 -2.82
C PHE A 45 24.62 15.28 -1.33
N VAL A 46 23.38 15.62 -1.03
CA VAL A 46 22.78 15.41 0.29
C VAL A 46 22.04 14.07 0.22
N GLN A 47 22.62 13.02 0.82
CA GLN A 47 21.84 11.81 1.08
C GLN A 47 20.70 12.20 2.01
N GLU A 48 19.46 12.11 1.53
CA GLU A 48 18.32 12.18 2.42
C GLU A 48 18.51 11.11 3.50
N PRO A 49 18.37 11.47 4.78
CA PRO A 49 18.40 10.48 5.85
C PRO A 49 17.38 9.39 5.50
N LEU A 50 17.81 8.13 5.50
CA LEU A 50 16.92 6.99 5.32
C LEU A 50 15.80 7.08 6.37
N VAL A 51 14.66 7.64 6.00
CA VAL A 51 13.45 7.56 6.80
C VAL A 51 12.97 6.13 6.60
N ILE A 52 13.46 5.24 7.45
CA ILE A 52 12.84 3.93 7.65
C ILE A 52 11.42 4.25 8.10
N SER A 53 10.49 4.26 7.15
CA SER A 53 9.09 4.24 7.44
C SER A 53 8.89 2.98 8.28
N LYS A 54 8.53 3.18 9.55
CA LYS A 54 8.11 2.09 10.41
C LYS A 54 6.88 1.49 9.76
N GLU A 55 7.09 0.49 8.91
CA GLU A 55 6.04 -0.38 8.43
C GLU A 55 5.33 -0.86 9.69
N ARG A 56 4.05 -0.51 9.83
CA ARG A 56 3.23 -1.13 10.88
C ARG A 56 3.35 -2.61 10.64
N GLU A 57 3.80 -3.35 11.65
CA GLU A 57 3.70 -4.80 11.64
C GLU A 57 2.31 -5.18 11.09
N PRO A 58 2.23 -5.93 9.99
CA PRO A 58 0.94 -6.45 9.57
C PRO A 58 0.44 -7.28 10.75
N ALA A 59 -0.70 -6.89 11.32
CA ALA A 59 -1.38 -7.73 12.30
C ALA A 59 -1.52 -9.10 11.65
N SER A 60 -0.74 -10.06 12.13
CA SER A 60 -0.58 -11.32 11.42
C SER A 60 -1.96 -11.95 11.26
N GLU A 61 -2.30 -12.33 10.02
CA GLU A 61 -3.65 -12.76 9.63
C GLU A 61 -4.20 -13.88 10.52
N ASN A 62 -3.29 -14.68 11.10
CA ASN A 62 -3.61 -15.70 12.09
C ASN A 62 -4.33 -15.15 13.34
N ASN A 63 -4.02 -13.95 13.83
CA ASN A 63 -4.68 -13.35 14.99
C ASN A 63 -6.14 -13.01 14.68
N LEU A 64 -6.43 -12.51 13.49
CA LEU A 64 -7.79 -12.17 13.08
C LEU A 64 -8.65 -13.43 12.90
N LEU A 65 -8.09 -14.49 12.31
CA LEU A 65 -8.75 -15.80 12.23
C LEU A 65 -9.00 -16.41 13.62
N ILE A 66 -8.05 -16.28 14.55
CA ILE A 66 -8.20 -16.73 15.93
C ILE A 66 -9.36 -15.99 16.62
N ILE A 67 -9.43 -14.65 16.50
CA ILE A 67 -10.50 -13.84 17.09
C ILE A 67 -11.88 -14.24 16.53
N ILE A 68 -12.00 -14.39 15.21
CA ILE A 68 -13.26 -14.80 14.58
C ILE A 68 -13.68 -16.20 15.06
N SER A 69 -12.73 -17.14 15.16
CA SER A 69 -13.02 -18.50 15.63
C SER A 69 -13.55 -18.51 17.08
N ALA A 70 -12.98 -17.68 17.95
CA ALA A 70 -13.38 -17.59 19.36
C ALA A 70 -14.81 -17.04 19.52
N ILE A 71 -15.18 -16.03 18.71
CA ILE A 71 -16.53 -15.44 18.73
C ILE A 71 -17.59 -16.48 18.31
N ILE A 72 -17.32 -17.28 17.28
CA ILE A 72 -18.24 -18.32 16.80
C ILE A 72 -18.48 -19.37 17.90
N VAL A 73 -17.41 -19.84 18.54
CA VAL A 73 -17.52 -20.83 19.63
C VAL A 73 -18.33 -20.27 20.80
N ALA A 74 -18.07 -19.03 21.21
CA ALA A 74 -18.81 -18.38 22.30
C ALA A 74 -20.31 -18.28 22.00
N ALA A 75 -20.68 -17.90 20.77
CA ALA A 75 -22.09 -17.81 20.36
C ALA A 75 -22.81 -19.17 20.43
N ILE A 76 -22.16 -20.26 20.02
CA ILE A 76 -22.72 -21.61 20.11
C ILE A 76 -22.91 -22.00 21.59
N VAL A 77 -21.94 -21.74 22.45
CA VAL A 77 -22.06 -22.05 23.89
C VAL A 77 -23.19 -21.26 24.53
N ILE A 78 -23.30 -19.96 24.24
CA ILE A 78 -24.38 -19.10 24.75
C ILE A 78 -25.75 -19.62 24.30
N THR A 79 -25.90 -19.98 23.02
CA THR A 79 -27.17 -20.51 22.50
C THR A 79 -27.55 -21.84 23.16
N VAL A 80 -26.59 -22.73 23.42
CA VAL A 80 -26.83 -23.99 24.15
C VAL A 80 -27.27 -23.73 25.59
N ILE A 81 -26.61 -22.81 26.30
CA ILE A 81 -26.96 -22.44 27.68
C ILE A 81 -28.37 -21.83 27.72
N VAL A 82 -28.67 -20.88 26.84
CA VAL A 82 -30.01 -20.26 26.75
C VAL A 82 -31.09 -21.29 26.43
N LYS A 83 -30.82 -22.22 25.50
CA LYS A 83 -31.75 -23.30 25.16
C LYS A 83 -31.99 -24.24 26.34
N ARG A 84 -30.95 -24.54 27.12
CA ARG A 84 -31.05 -25.38 28.32
C ARG A 84 -31.88 -24.71 29.40
N ILE A 85 -31.64 -23.42 29.67
CA ILE A 85 -32.42 -22.63 30.64
C ILE A 85 -33.90 -22.56 30.23
N ARG A 86 -34.19 -22.30 28.95
CA ARG A 86 -35.58 -22.26 28.44
C ARG A 86 -36.28 -23.61 28.61
N LYS A 87 -35.62 -24.72 28.27
CA LYS A 87 -36.19 -26.06 28.41
C LYS A 87 -36.52 -26.39 29.87
N THR A 88 -35.56 -26.16 30.79
CA THR A 88 -35.78 -26.39 32.24
C THR A 88 -36.84 -25.44 32.82
N SER A 89 -36.98 -24.23 32.29
CA SER A 89 -38.05 -23.30 32.67
C SER A 89 -39.44 -23.78 32.25
N THR A 90 -39.59 -24.35 31.05
CA THR A 90 -40.87 -24.90 30.57
C THR A 90 -41.26 -26.16 31.36
N GLU A 91 -40.31 -27.06 31.61
CA GLU A 91 -40.54 -28.29 32.39
C GLU A 91 -40.97 -27.99 33.84
N ASN A 92 -40.31 -27.02 34.50
CA ASN A 92 -40.70 -26.59 35.84
C ASN A 92 -42.05 -25.87 35.92
N LYS A 93 -42.50 -25.25 34.82
CA LYS A 93 -43.81 -24.58 34.77
C LYS A 93 -44.94 -25.60 34.67
N ILE A 94 -44.79 -26.62 33.82
CA ILE A 94 -45.78 -27.71 33.66
C ILE A 94 -45.96 -28.47 34.98
N LEU A 95 -44.87 -28.80 35.68
CA LEU A 95 -44.92 -29.54 36.95
C LEU A 95 -45.68 -28.80 38.08
N LYS A 96 -45.86 -27.48 37.98
CA LYS A 96 -46.60 -26.66 38.96
C LYS A 96 -48.08 -26.48 38.61
N GLU A 97 -48.48 -26.78 37.37
CA GLU A 97 -49.88 -26.68 36.93
C GLU A 97 -50.67 -28.00 37.17
N ASP A 98 -49.97 -29.12 37.38
CA ASP A 98 -50.54 -30.47 37.60
C ASP A 98 -50.73 -30.87 39.09
N LEU A 99 -50.50 -29.95 40.05
CA LEU A 99 -50.67 -30.17 41.51
C LEU A 99 -51.78 -29.30 42.08
#